data_AF-A0A9E1JHD7-F1
#
_entry.id   AF-A0A9E1JHD7-F1
#
_cell.length_a   1.000
_cell.length_b   1.000
_cell.length_c   1.000
_cell.angle_alpha   90.00
_cell.angle_beta   90.00
_cell.angle_gamma   90.00
#
_symmetry.space_group_name_H-M   'P 1'
#
loop_
_entity.id
_entity.type
_entity.pdbx_description
1 polymer ?
#
loop_
_entity_poly.entity_id
_entity_poly.type
_entity_poly.pdbx_seq_one_letter_code
_entity_poly.pdbx_strand_id
1 'polypeptide(L)'
;MLTMLAMITFLIQLLMNSGVLGWFETAIVPITSIFDLPAAVIGPISAYIFSPTVGITYMSNLIDQHMVNDYQAIVSLLAGGMLMIPVTRLRRTLPRYTAIYGLKHGSIICAPTTGLSMLARICILIWVLIFF
;
A
#
# COMPACT_ATOMS: atom_id res chain seq x y z
N MET A 1 -0.64 25.68 12.80
CA MET A 1 -1.63 24.74 12.23
C MET A 1 -2.23 25.25 10.93
N LEU A 2 -2.72 26.49 10.86
CA LEU A 2 -3.26 27.09 9.62
C LEU A 2 -2.27 27.03 8.44
N THR A 3 -1.00 27.36 8.68
CA THR A 3 0.06 27.33 7.66
C THR A 3 0.34 25.93 7.13
N MET A 4 0.33 24.92 7.99
CA MET A 4 0.51 23.51 7.61
C MET A 4 -0.67 23.01 6.76
N LEU A 5 -1.91 23.34 7.16
CA LEU A 5 -3.11 23.01 6.39
C LEU A 5 -3.07 23.67 5.01
N ALA A 6 -2.80 24.97 4.95
CA ALA A 6 -2.69 25.70 3.68
C ALA A 6 -1.61 25.08 2.77
N MET A 7 -0.45 24.72 3.34
CA MET A 7 0.64 24.07 2.60
C MET A 7 0.23 22.70 2.04
N ILE A 8 -0.40 21.84 2.86
CA ILE A 8 -0.85 20.51 2.44
C ILE A 8 -1.93 20.62 1.36
N THR A 9 -2.93 21.50 1.55
CA THR A 9 -3.99 21.72 0.56
C THR A 9 -3.42 22.24 -0.76
N PHE A 10 -2.46 23.17 -0.72
CA PHE A 10 -1.76 23.64 -1.91
C PHE A 10 -1.01 22.50 -2.61
N LEU A 11 -0.29 21.67 -1.85
CA LEU A 11 0.43 20.51 -2.38
C LEU A 11 -0.52 19.51 -3.06
N ILE A 12 -1.63 19.17 -2.42
CA ILE A 12 -2.64 18.26 -2.98
C ILE A 12 -3.19 18.84 -4.29
N GLN A 13 -3.55 20.13 -4.30
CA GLN A 13 -4.06 20.77 -5.52
C GLN A 13 -3.02 20.86 -6.63
N LEU A 14 -1.75 21.06 -6.29
CA LEU A 14 -0.65 20.99 -7.25
C LEU A 14 -0.52 19.56 -7.84
N LEU A 15 -0.60 18.52 -7.01
CA LEU A 15 -0.54 17.13 -7.47
C LEU A 15 -1.75 16.74 -8.34
N MET A 16 -2.94 17.22 -8.00
CA MET A 16 -4.15 17.01 -8.79
C MET A 16 -4.06 17.69 -10.15
N ASN A 17 -3.66 18.97 -10.19
CA ASN A 17 -3.57 19.74 -11.45
C ASN A 17 -2.38 19.36 -12.33
N SER A 18 -1.35 18.71 -11.78
CA SER A 18 -0.18 18.23 -12.54
C SER A 18 -0.38 16.85 -13.19
N GLY A 19 -1.50 16.18 -12.92
CA GLY A 19 -1.79 14.83 -13.46
C GLY A 19 -1.00 13.70 -12.80
N VAL A 20 -0.16 14.00 -11.79
CA VAL A 20 0.62 13.00 -11.04
C VAL A 20 -0.29 11.96 -10.38
N LEU A 21 -1.48 12.39 -9.92
CA LEU A 21 -2.45 11.48 -9.32
C LEU A 21 -2.94 10.41 -10.31
N GLY A 22 -3.21 10.79 -11.56
CA GLY A 22 -3.65 9.87 -12.62
C GLY A 22 -2.55 8.88 -13.05
N TRP A 23 -1.29 9.30 -13.02
CA TRP A 23 -0.17 8.37 -13.20
C TRP A 23 -0.12 7.32 -12.09
N PHE A 24 -0.39 7.71 -10.84
CA PHE A 24 -0.42 6.81 -9.70
C PHE A 24 -1.59 5.81 -9.78
N GLU A 25 -2.76 6.26 -10.22
CA GLU A 25 -3.90 5.38 -10.50
C GLU A 25 -3.53 4.33 -11.56
N THR A 26 -2.88 4.74 -12.66
CA THR A 26 -2.44 3.82 -13.72
C THR A 26 -1.49 2.72 -13.21
N ALA A 27 -0.71 2.99 -12.16
CA ALA A 27 0.16 1.99 -11.54
C ALA A 27 -0.59 0.99 -10.65
N ILE A 28 -1.73 1.39 -10.06
CA ILE A 28 -2.50 0.56 -9.13
C ILE A 28 -3.65 -0.19 -9.82
N VAL A 29 -4.20 0.39 -10.88
CA VAL A 29 -5.25 -0.22 -11.71
C VAL A 29 -4.95 -1.68 -12.10
N PRO A 30 -3.73 -2.05 -12.56
CA PRO A 30 -3.42 -3.43 -12.92
C PRO A 30 -3.63 -4.39 -11.76
N ILE A 31 -3.25 -3.96 -10.55
CA ILE A 31 -3.39 -4.78 -9.34
C ILE A 31 -4.86 -4.95 -9.00
N THR A 32 -5.66 -3.89 -9.08
CA THR A 32 -7.10 -3.98 -8.81
C THR A 32 -7.84 -4.78 -9.89
N SER A 33 -7.45 -4.67 -11.16
CA SER A 33 -8.11 -5.37 -12.26
C SER A 33 -7.81 -6.87 -12.29
N ILE A 34 -6.62 -7.30 -11.85
CA ILE A 34 -6.26 -8.73 -11.75
C ILE A 34 -7.21 -9.46 -10.79
N PHE A 35 -7.71 -8.78 -9.77
CA PHE A 35 -8.57 -9.35 -8.72
C PHE A 35 -10.04 -8.90 -8.83
N ASP A 36 -10.44 -8.30 -9.96
CA ASP A 36 -11.79 -7.78 -10.20
C ASP A 36 -12.33 -6.87 -9.07
N LEU A 37 -11.45 -6.01 -8.55
CA LEU A 37 -11.76 -5.13 -7.43
C LEU A 37 -12.41 -3.82 -7.89
N PRO A 38 -13.39 -3.28 -7.13
CA PRO A 38 -14.06 -2.04 -7.49
C PRO A 38 -13.11 -0.85 -7.44
N ALA A 39 -13.30 0.14 -8.33
CA ALA A 39 -12.43 1.32 -8.40
C ALA A 39 -12.32 2.11 -7.07
N ALA A 40 -13.33 1.99 -6.20
CA ALA A 40 -13.35 2.60 -4.87
C ALA A 40 -12.15 2.20 -4.00
N VAL A 41 -11.55 1.02 -4.21
CA VAL A 41 -10.43 0.53 -3.38
C VAL A 41 -9.07 1.13 -3.78
N ILE A 42 -8.96 1.80 -4.93
CA ILE A 42 -7.70 2.39 -5.42
C ILE A 42 -7.15 3.40 -4.41
N GLY A 43 -8.00 4.28 -3.89
CA GLY A 43 -7.63 5.28 -2.88
C GLY A 43 -7.08 4.66 -1.59
N PRO A 44 -7.85 3.77 -0.91
CA PRO A 44 -7.38 3.05 0.27
C PRO A 44 -6.09 2.26 0.05
N ILE A 45 -5.94 1.54 -1.07
CA ILE A 45 -4.72 0.79 -1.41
C ILE A 45 -3.53 1.74 -1.55
N SER A 46 -3.71 2.86 -2.26
CA SER A 46 -2.67 3.89 -2.42
C SER A 46 -2.21 4.41 -1.06
N ALA A 47 -3.16 4.74 -0.18
CA ALA A 47 -2.86 5.21 1.16
C ALA A 47 -2.18 4.13 2.01
N TYR A 48 -2.62 2.88 1.90
CA TYR A 48 -2.10 1.73 2.63
C TYR A 48 -0.62 1.47 2.36
N ILE A 49 -0.16 1.63 1.11
CA ILE A 49 1.25 1.46 0.72
C ILE A 49 2.18 2.37 1.54
N PHE A 50 1.76 3.61 1.80
CA PHE A 50 2.56 4.58 2.54
C PHE A 50 2.28 4.58 4.04
N SER A 51 1.02 4.35 4.43
CA SER A 51 0.56 4.35 5.81
C SER A 51 -0.55 3.31 6.01
N PRO A 52 -0.24 2.17 6.63
CA PRO A 52 -1.21 1.10 6.84
C PRO A 52 -2.43 1.55 7.63
N THR A 53 -2.22 2.38 8.66
CA THR A 53 -3.29 2.92 9.49
C THR A 53 -4.25 3.79 8.69
N VAL A 54 -3.74 4.63 7.79
CA VAL A 54 -4.58 5.49 6.93
C VAL A 54 -5.33 4.65 5.90
N GLY A 55 -4.67 3.67 5.28
CA GLY A 55 -5.31 2.77 4.33
C GLY A 55 -6.43 1.93 4.95
N ILE A 56 -6.19 1.33 6.12
CA ILE A 56 -7.19 0.51 6.83
C ILE A 56 -8.37 1.36 7.29
N THR A 57 -8.12 2.54 7.88
CA THR A 57 -9.20 3.45 8.31
C THR A 57 -10.02 3.95 7.12
N TYR A 58 -9.37 4.23 5.98
CA TYR A 58 -10.09 4.58 4.77
C TYR A 58 -10.94 3.39 4.25
N MET A 59 -10.39 2.18 4.20
CA MET A 59 -11.15 0.99 3.81
C MET A 59 -12.35 0.72 4.73
N SER A 60 -12.19 0.90 6.05
CA SER A 60 -13.28 0.76 7.02
C SER A 60 -14.47 1.67 6.68
N ASN A 61 -14.21 2.93 6.33
CA ASN A 61 -15.28 3.85 5.94
C ASN A 61 -16.00 3.39 4.66
N LEU A 62 -15.30 2.74 3.71
CA LEU A 62 -15.94 2.24 2.50
C LEU A 62 -16.82 1.02 2.75
N ILE A 63 -16.42 0.16 3.69
CA ILE A 63 -17.25 -0.97 4.15
C ILE A 63 -18.52 -0.43 4.81
N ASP A 64 -18.38 0.56 5.71
CA ASP A 64 -19.51 1.19 6.42
C ASP A 64 -20.48 1.90 5.46
N GLN A 65 -19.97 2.42 4.34
CA GLN A 65 -20.76 3.05 3.27
C GLN A 65 -21.32 2.03 2.27
N HIS A 66 -21.11 0.74 2.46
CA HIS A 66 -21.50 -0.34 1.54
C HIS A 66 -20.94 -0.18 0.11
N MET A 67 -19.83 0.56 -0.04
CA MET A 67 -19.15 0.75 -1.33
C MET A 67 -18.27 -0.44 -1.70
N VAL A 68 -17.86 -1.22 -0.70
CA VAL A 68 -16.97 -2.39 -0.82
C VAL A 68 -17.46 -3.43 0.18
N ASN A 69 -17.49 -4.71 -0.21
CA ASN A 69 -17.81 -5.79 0.72
C ASN A 69 -16.56 -6.30 1.48
N ASP A 70 -16.75 -7.08 2.54
CA ASP A 70 -15.66 -7.58 3.37
C ASP A 70 -14.61 -8.35 2.57
N TYR A 71 -15.05 -9.18 1.61
CA TYR A 71 -14.17 -9.96 0.74
C TYR A 71 -13.26 -9.05 -0.10
N GLN A 72 -13.85 -8.09 -0.81
CA GLN A 72 -13.13 -7.12 -1.64
C GLN A 72 -12.16 -6.30 -0.78
N ALA A 73 -12.54 -5.93 0.44
CA ALA A 73 -11.67 -5.22 1.36
C ALA A 73 -10.46 -6.07 1.78
N ILE A 74 -10.67 -7.33 2.16
CA ILE A 74 -9.61 -8.28 2.53
C ILE A 74 -8.65 -8.49 1.37
N VAL A 75 -9.17 -8.82 0.18
CA VAL A 75 -8.37 -9.05 -1.03
C VAL A 75 -7.60 -7.78 -1.41
N SER A 76 -8.23 -6.62 -1.36
CA SER A 76 -7.60 -5.32 -1.64
C SER A 76 -6.44 -5.01 -0.70
N LEU A 77 -6.61 -5.22 0.61
CA LEU A 77 -5.57 -4.94 1.60
C LEU A 77 -4.43 -5.97 1.55
N LEU A 78 -4.72 -7.23 1.22
CA LEU A 78 -3.70 -8.25 1.00
C LEU A 78 -2.88 -7.96 -0.27
N ALA A 79 -3.55 -7.61 -1.38
CA ALA A 79 -2.90 -7.21 -2.63
C ALA A 79 -2.06 -5.93 -2.44
N GLY A 80 -2.63 -4.89 -1.84
CA GLY A 80 -1.92 -3.66 -1.50
C GLY A 80 -0.75 -3.89 -0.52
N GLY A 81 -0.87 -4.89 0.35
CA GLY A 81 0.18 -5.35 1.25
C GLY A 81 1.43 -5.83 0.56
N MET A 82 1.31 -6.39 -0.65
CA MET A 82 2.46 -6.82 -1.44
C MET A 82 3.35 -5.65 -1.83
N LEU A 83 2.78 -4.47 -2.14
CA LEU A 83 3.51 -3.24 -2.43
C LEU A 83 3.91 -2.46 -1.18
N MET A 84 3.13 -2.56 -0.10
CA MET A 84 3.45 -1.93 1.18
C MET A 84 4.76 -2.48 1.77
N ILE A 85 4.96 -3.80 1.76
CA ILE A 85 6.14 -4.46 2.33
C ILE A 85 7.46 -3.87 1.78
N PRO A 86 7.72 -3.84 0.46
CA PRO A 86 8.99 -3.32 -0.07
C PRO A 86 9.16 -1.84 0.23
N VAL A 87 8.11 -1.03 0.09
CA VAL A 87 8.15 0.41 0.36
C VAL A 87 8.52 0.69 1.83
N THR A 88 7.88 -0.01 2.76
CA THR A 88 8.15 0.16 4.19
C THR A 88 9.51 -0.40 4.60
N ARG A 89 9.93 -1.52 4.01
CA ARG A 89 11.26 -2.11 4.26
C ARG A 89 12.38 -1.22 3.74
N LEU A 90 12.24 -0.66 2.54
CA LEU A 90 13.21 0.27 1.98
C LEU A 90 13.32 1.55 2.81
N ARG A 91 12.19 2.12 3.25
CA ARG A 91 12.18 3.39 4.00
C ARG A 91 12.61 3.24 5.46
N ARG A 92 12.34 2.11 6.11
CA ARG A 92 12.54 1.95 7.57
C ARG A 92 13.54 0.85 7.94
N THR A 93 13.44 -0.33 7.33
CA THR A 93 14.24 -1.49 7.74
C THR A 93 15.65 -1.45 7.17
N LEU A 94 15.79 -1.07 5.90
CA LEU A 94 17.10 -1.02 5.24
C LEU A 94 18.04 -0.02 5.91
N PRO A 95 17.67 1.26 6.17
CA PRO A 95 18.55 2.20 6.90
C PRO A 95 18.96 1.68 8.28
N ARG A 96 18.04 1.03 8.99
CA ARG A 96 18.30 0.44 10.31
C ARG A 96 19.31 -0.71 10.22
N TYR A 97 19.14 -1.61 9.24
CA TYR A 97 20.05 -2.75 9.07
C TYR A 97 21.42 -2.31 8.56
N THR A 98 21.48 -1.29 7.69
CA THR A 98 22.75 -0.71 7.23
C THR A 98 23.48 0.01 8.35
N ALA A 99 22.77 0.65 9.29
CA ALA A 99 23.37 1.30 10.45
C ALA A 99 23.98 0.29 11.44
N ILE A 100 23.36 -0.88 11.62
CA ILE A 100 23.81 -1.90 12.58
C ILE A 100 24.90 -2.81 11.98
N TYR A 101 24.70 -3.28 10.75
CA TYR A 101 25.53 -4.32 10.12
C TYR A 101 26.40 -3.81 8.97
N GLY A 102 26.38 -2.51 8.67
CA GLY A 102 27.01 -1.92 7.50
C GLY A 102 26.21 -2.18 6.21
N LEU A 103 26.55 -1.45 5.14
CA LEU A 103 25.80 -1.46 3.88
C LEU A 103 25.71 -2.87 3.25
N LYS A 104 26.83 -3.61 3.27
CA LYS A 104 26.94 -4.94 2.64
C LYS A 104 26.06 -5.97 3.35
N HIS A 105 26.26 -6.17 4.65
CA HIS A 105 25.52 -7.19 5.40
C HIS A 105 24.07 -6.78 5.68
N GLY A 106 23.81 -5.48 5.91
CA GLY A 106 22.44 -4.98 6.13
C GLY A 106 21.53 -5.19 4.92
N SER A 107 22.04 -4.95 3.70
CA SER A 107 21.28 -5.18 2.47
C SER A 107 21.04 -6.68 2.21
N ILE A 108 22.05 -7.51 2.45
CA ILE A 108 21.95 -8.98 2.30
C ILE A 108 20.92 -9.58 3.25
N ILE A 109 20.74 -9.04 4.46
CA ILE A 109 19.72 -9.53 5.40
C ILE A 109 18.33 -9.00 5.01
N CYS A 110 18.24 -7.76 4.52
CA CYS A 110 16.97 -7.14 4.17
C CYS A 110 16.29 -7.83 2.97
N ALA A 111 17.05 -8.24 1.95
CA ALA A 111 16.51 -8.87 0.75
C ALA A 111 15.73 -10.18 1.02
N PRO A 112 16.30 -11.22 1.66
CA PRO A 112 15.62 -12.49 1.90
C PRO A 112 14.48 -12.34 2.89
N THR A 113 14.61 -11.50 3.91
CA THR A 113 13.52 -11.27 4.89
C THR A 113 12.32 -10.57 4.24
N THR A 114 12.57 -9.65 3.30
CA THR A 114 11.52 -9.02 2.49
C THR A 114 10.88 -10.03 1.56
N GLY A 115 11.67 -10.85 0.85
CA GLY A 115 11.17 -11.89 -0.05
C GLY A 115 10.30 -12.92 0.67
N LEU A 116 10.75 -13.42 1.83
CA LEU A 116 9.96 -14.37 2.63
C LEU A 116 8.64 -13.75 3.12
N SER A 117 8.67 -12.48 3.52
CA SER A 117 7.46 -11.76 3.95
C SER A 117 6.46 -11.57 2.80
N MET A 118 6.95 -11.31 1.59
CA MET A 118 6.10 -11.21 0.38
C MET A 118 5.52 -12.57 0.01
N LEU A 119 6.33 -13.64 0.00
CA LEU A 119 5.89 -15.00 -0.29
C LEU A 119 4.78 -15.44 0.67
N ALA A 120 4.95 -15.20 1.97
CA ALA A 120 3.91 -15.51 2.95
C ALA A 120 2.60 -14.75 2.65
N ARG A 121 2.68 -13.48 2.24
CA ARG A 121 1.50 -12.69 1.83
C ARG A 121 0.82 -13.27 0.60
N ILE A 122 1.60 -13.66 -0.40
CA ILE A 122 1.10 -14.27 -1.63
C ILE A 122 0.37 -15.59 -1.32
N CYS A 123 0.94 -16.44 -0.47
CA CYS A 123 0.30 -17.68 -0.05
C CYS A 123 -1.05 -17.42 0.64
N ILE A 124 -1.12 -16.43 1.53
CA ILE A 124 -2.37 -16.05 2.20
C ILE A 124 -3.39 -15.48 1.21
N LEU A 125 -2.95 -14.65 0.26
CA LEU A 125 -3.82 -14.10 -0.76
C LEU A 125 -4.41 -15.21 -1.65
N ILE A 126 -3.58 -16.14 -2.12
CA ILE A 126 -4.02 -17.30 -2.89
C ILE A 126 -5.02 -18.14 -2.08
N TRP A 127 -4.73 -18.36 -0.79
CA TRP A 127 -5.65 -19.07 0.10
C TRP A 127 -7.01 -18.39 0.17
N VAL A 128 -7.04 -17.07 0.39
CA VAL A 128 -8.30 -16.31 0.45
C VAL A 128 -9.05 -16.41 -0.87
N LEU A 129 -8.38 -16.27 -2.02
CA LEU A 129 -9.02 -16.35 -3.33
C LEU A 129 -9.63 -17.73 -3.67
N ILE A 130 -9.12 -18.81 -3.07
CA ILE A 130 -9.60 -20.17 -3.33
C ILE A 130 -10.73 -20.57 -2.37
N PHE A 131 -10.64 -20.14 -1.10
CA PHE A 131 -11.50 -20.63 -0.02
C PHE A 131 -12.60 -19.64 0.43
N PHE A 132 -12.52 -18.38 0.01
CA PHE A 132 -13.51 -17.33 0.28
C PHE A 132 -13.98 -16.71 -1.03
#